data_AF-A0A2P2FKQ5-F1
#
_entry.id   AF-A0A2P2FKQ5-F1
#
_cell.length_a   1.000
_cell.length_b   1.000
_cell.length_c   1.000
_cell.angle_alpha   90.00
_cell.angle_beta   90.00
_cell.angle_gamma   90.00
#
_symmetry.space_group_name_H-M   'P 1'
#
loop_
_entity.id
_entity.type
_entity.pdbx_description
1 polymer ?
#
loop_
_entity_poly.entity_id
_entity_poly.type
_entity_poly.pdbx_seq_one_letter_code
_entity_poly.pdbx_strand_id
1 'polypeptide(L)'
;MTNLATNAESPASVAVRDDAVAAARAAAVASGVEIRELTEIAELAAVVGLFESIWRSGPGGRPVSTELLRAMSTAGNYVAGAFANGELLGACFGFFGNPGKASLHSHIAGVAKAGAGRGIGHALKLHQRGWALLQDVSVITWTFDPLVRRNAYFNLGKLGARPIGYLPDFYGPMEDDINGSGDTDRLMVGWDLRSPEVRAAAFGEPVLIDAEALGAAKALSVDSDGGPSIGSADGPTVLVAVPPDIERLRRTDPGRGDAWRVALREVLGGLMADNAKVAGFDRAGWYVISKEQS
;
A
#
# COMPACT_ATOMS: atom_id res chain seq x y z
N MET A 1 18.05 1.30 -1.74
CA MET A 1 17.28 0.50 -2.72
C MET A 1 17.78 -0.93 -2.68
N THR A 2 17.14 -1.81 -1.94
CA THR A 2 17.44 -3.24 -1.94
C THR A 2 17.07 -3.81 -3.32
N ASN A 3 18.00 -4.53 -3.97
CA ASN A 3 17.71 -5.25 -5.22
C ASN A 3 16.80 -6.43 -4.90
N LEU A 4 15.49 -6.17 -4.79
CA LEU A 4 14.48 -7.20 -4.53
C LEU A 4 14.17 -8.05 -5.76
N ALA A 5 14.56 -7.59 -6.95
CA ALA A 5 14.43 -8.33 -8.19
C ALA A 5 15.52 -7.89 -9.18
N THR A 6 15.93 -8.82 -10.04
CA THR A 6 16.83 -8.59 -11.18
C THR A 6 16.31 -9.38 -12.37
N ASN A 7 16.57 -8.93 -13.60
CA ASN A 7 16.18 -9.66 -14.82
C ASN A 7 16.84 -11.03 -14.98
N ALA A 8 17.78 -11.40 -14.10
CA ALA A 8 18.42 -12.70 -14.11
C ALA A 8 17.56 -13.79 -13.42
N GLU A 9 16.50 -13.41 -12.71
CA GLU A 9 15.61 -14.38 -12.09
C GLU A 9 14.78 -15.14 -13.14
N SER A 10 14.63 -16.44 -12.94
CA SER A 10 13.78 -17.25 -13.80
C SER A 10 12.31 -16.81 -13.70
N PRO A 11 11.56 -16.88 -14.81
CA PRO A 11 10.13 -16.64 -14.82
C PRO A 11 9.39 -17.45 -13.75
N ALA A 12 8.29 -16.92 -13.23
CA ALA A 12 7.43 -17.67 -12.32
C ALA A 12 6.91 -18.95 -13.00
N SER A 13 6.82 -20.04 -12.25
CA SER A 13 6.28 -21.30 -12.79
C SER A 13 4.82 -21.12 -13.24
N VAL A 14 4.40 -21.93 -14.20
CA VAL A 14 3.01 -21.94 -14.70
C VAL A 14 2.02 -22.07 -13.54
N ALA A 15 2.29 -22.96 -12.58
CA ALA A 15 1.46 -23.13 -11.38
C ALA A 15 1.32 -21.83 -10.56
N VAL A 16 2.41 -21.07 -10.36
CA VAL A 16 2.34 -19.81 -9.60
C VAL A 16 1.52 -18.74 -10.34
N ARG A 17 1.61 -18.71 -11.68
CA ARG A 17 0.80 -17.80 -12.51
C ARG A 17 -0.68 -18.18 -12.47
N ASP A 18 -0.99 -19.47 -12.63
CA ASP A 18 -2.37 -19.98 -12.59
C ASP A 18 -3.02 -19.75 -11.23
N ASP A 19 -2.30 -20.02 -10.14
CA ASP A 19 -2.72 -19.70 -8.77
C ASP A 19 -3.07 -18.22 -8.61
N ALA A 20 -2.23 -17.33 -9.17
CA ALA A 20 -2.44 -15.89 -9.09
C ALA A 20 -3.68 -15.42 -9.84
N VAL A 21 -3.91 -15.95 -11.04
CA VAL A 21 -5.12 -15.67 -11.83
C VAL A 21 -6.36 -16.22 -11.12
N ALA A 22 -6.28 -17.42 -10.53
CA ALA A 22 -7.39 -18.02 -9.78
C ALA A 22 -7.77 -17.19 -8.54
N ALA A 23 -6.78 -16.76 -7.75
CA ALA A 23 -7.00 -15.89 -6.59
C ALA A 23 -7.61 -14.54 -6.99
N ALA A 24 -7.14 -13.93 -8.08
CA ALA A 24 -7.69 -12.68 -8.61
C ALA A 24 -9.18 -12.83 -9.00
N ARG A 25 -9.51 -13.90 -9.73
CA ARG A 25 -10.90 -14.20 -10.13
C ARG A 25 -11.80 -14.43 -8.93
N ALA A 26 -11.37 -15.24 -7.96
CA ALA A 26 -12.12 -15.51 -6.75
C ALA A 26 -12.41 -14.22 -5.95
N ALA A 27 -11.41 -13.34 -5.82
CA ALA A 27 -11.57 -12.07 -5.12
C ALA A 27 -12.51 -11.09 -5.85
N ALA A 28 -12.45 -11.04 -7.19
CA ALA A 28 -13.36 -10.24 -8.01
C ALA A 28 -14.82 -10.71 -7.84
N VAL A 29 -15.05 -12.03 -7.92
CA VAL A 29 -16.37 -12.64 -7.67
C VAL A 29 -16.88 -12.34 -6.26
N ALA A 30 -16.05 -12.54 -5.23
CA ALA A 30 -16.42 -12.26 -3.85
C ALA A 30 -16.75 -10.78 -3.59
N SER A 31 -16.13 -9.88 -4.37
CA SER A 31 -16.39 -8.43 -4.29
C SER A 31 -17.57 -7.97 -5.16
N GLY A 32 -18.14 -8.87 -5.97
CA GLY A 32 -19.21 -8.57 -6.92
C GLY A 32 -18.79 -7.58 -7.99
N VAL A 33 -17.58 -7.72 -8.52
CA VAL A 33 -17.04 -6.87 -9.58
C VAL A 33 -16.38 -7.69 -10.69
N GLU A 34 -16.40 -7.15 -11.90
CA GLU A 34 -15.51 -7.53 -12.99
C GLU A 34 -14.26 -6.63 -12.94
N ILE A 35 -13.07 -7.21 -13.05
CA ILE A 35 -11.83 -6.42 -13.15
C ILE A 35 -11.18 -6.71 -14.49
N ARG A 36 -10.85 -5.65 -15.23
CA ARG A 36 -10.21 -5.75 -16.55
C ARG A 36 -9.27 -4.59 -16.82
N GLU A 37 -8.33 -4.82 -17.71
CA GLU A 37 -7.46 -3.80 -18.26
C GLU A 37 -8.25 -2.78 -19.07
N LEU A 38 -7.80 -1.52 -19.05
CA LEU A 38 -8.45 -0.40 -19.71
C LEU A 38 -7.55 0.21 -20.78
N THR A 39 -8.11 0.32 -21.99
CA THR A 39 -7.45 0.95 -23.13
C THR A 39 -8.25 2.14 -23.66
N GLU A 40 -9.58 2.10 -23.56
CA GLU A 40 -10.45 3.06 -24.21
C GLU A 40 -10.48 4.43 -23.52
N ILE A 41 -10.39 5.51 -24.31
CA ILE A 41 -10.26 6.88 -23.80
C ILE A 41 -11.41 7.25 -22.85
N ALA A 42 -12.64 6.82 -23.17
CA ALA A 42 -13.81 7.09 -22.32
C ALA A 42 -13.69 6.46 -20.93
N GLU A 43 -13.12 5.26 -20.84
CA GLU A 43 -12.93 4.55 -19.57
C GLU A 43 -11.77 5.13 -18.77
N LEU A 44 -10.70 5.52 -19.45
CA LEU A 44 -9.57 6.21 -18.83
C LEU A 44 -9.99 7.58 -18.27
N ALA A 45 -10.86 8.30 -18.98
CA ALA A 45 -11.46 9.53 -18.46
C ALA A 45 -12.34 9.27 -17.23
N ALA A 46 -13.09 8.16 -17.21
CA ALA A 46 -13.86 7.75 -16.03
C ALA A 46 -12.96 7.41 -14.82
N VAL A 47 -11.78 6.83 -15.05
CA VAL A 47 -10.77 6.59 -13.99
C VAL A 47 -10.27 7.91 -13.39
N VAL A 48 -10.01 8.93 -14.22
CA VAL A 48 -9.62 10.26 -13.73
C VAL A 48 -10.73 10.84 -12.85
N GLY A 49 -11.98 10.84 -13.31
CA GLY A 49 -13.12 11.33 -12.53
C GLY A 49 -13.32 10.55 -11.22
N LEU A 50 -13.10 9.23 -11.23
CA LEU A 50 -13.11 8.42 -10.01
C LEU A 50 -12.04 8.89 -9.02
N PHE A 51 -10.79 9.07 -9.46
CA PHE A 51 -9.71 9.51 -8.57
C PHE A 51 -9.91 10.93 -8.07
N GLU A 52 -10.40 11.86 -8.90
CA GLU A 52 -10.81 13.20 -8.46
C GLU A 52 -11.84 13.10 -7.33
N SER A 53 -12.83 12.20 -7.43
CA SER A 53 -13.86 12.04 -6.39
C SER A 53 -13.34 11.50 -5.05
N ILE A 54 -12.26 10.73 -5.08
CA ILE A 54 -11.66 10.07 -3.91
C ILE A 54 -10.70 11.03 -3.20
N TRP A 55 -9.76 11.62 -3.93
CA TRP A 55 -8.73 12.48 -3.35
C TRP A 55 -9.19 13.93 -3.18
N ARG A 56 -10.19 14.38 -3.94
CA ARG A 56 -10.79 15.72 -3.85
C ARG A 56 -9.73 16.82 -3.73
N SER A 57 -8.69 16.71 -4.55
CA SER A 57 -7.66 17.74 -4.65
C SER A 57 -8.33 19.08 -5.00
N GLY A 58 -7.74 20.20 -4.56
CA GLY A 58 -8.29 21.54 -4.79
C GLY A 58 -8.63 21.84 -6.27
N PRO A 59 -9.28 22.97 -6.60
CA PRO A 59 -9.76 23.25 -7.96
C PRO A 59 -8.69 23.01 -9.05
N GLY A 60 -8.90 22.01 -9.93
CA GLY A 60 -7.97 21.62 -10.99
C GLY A 60 -6.95 20.53 -10.61
N GLY A 61 -6.93 20.08 -9.36
CA GLY A 61 -6.09 19.00 -8.88
C GLY A 61 -6.56 17.64 -9.42
N ARG A 62 -5.74 17.05 -10.30
CA ARG A 62 -5.98 15.71 -10.84
C ARG A 62 -4.81 14.82 -10.43
N PRO A 63 -5.04 13.71 -9.70
CA PRO A 63 -3.96 12.78 -9.38
C PRO A 63 -3.25 12.21 -10.61
N VAL A 64 -3.97 12.13 -11.74
CA VAL A 64 -3.45 11.67 -13.04
C VAL A 64 -4.29 12.26 -14.18
N SER A 65 -3.73 12.38 -15.39
CA SER A 65 -4.48 12.78 -16.58
C SER A 65 -4.85 11.59 -17.47
N THR A 66 -5.89 11.76 -18.29
CA THR A 66 -6.34 10.75 -19.26
C THR A 66 -5.26 10.43 -20.28
N GLU A 67 -4.52 11.44 -20.74
CA GLU A 67 -3.43 11.31 -21.72
C GLU A 67 -2.30 10.46 -21.15
N LEU A 68 -1.95 10.65 -19.87
CA LEU A 68 -0.93 9.86 -19.21
C LEU A 68 -1.36 8.40 -19.04
N LEU A 69 -2.60 8.15 -18.62
CA LEU A 69 -3.13 6.78 -18.55
C LEU A 69 -3.16 6.11 -19.92
N ARG A 70 -3.52 6.85 -20.97
CA ARG A 70 -3.52 6.34 -22.35
C ARG A 70 -2.11 6.00 -22.81
N ALA A 71 -1.13 6.87 -22.53
CA ALA A 71 0.27 6.62 -22.83
C ALA A 71 0.79 5.38 -22.09
N MET A 72 0.47 5.24 -20.80
CA MET A 72 0.86 4.08 -19.99
C MET A 72 0.29 2.77 -20.53
N SER A 73 -1.02 2.71 -20.75
CA SER A 73 -1.71 1.53 -21.31
C SER A 73 -1.14 1.15 -22.69
N THR A 74 -0.90 2.15 -23.57
CA THR A 74 -0.30 1.93 -24.90
C THR A 74 1.15 1.41 -24.81
N ALA A 75 1.91 1.86 -23.80
CA ALA A 75 3.26 1.40 -23.54
C ALA A 75 3.32 0.04 -22.80
N GLY A 76 2.17 -0.65 -22.65
CA GLY A 76 2.07 -1.97 -22.03
C GLY A 76 2.05 -1.96 -20.50
N ASN A 77 1.85 -0.81 -19.86
CA ASN A 77 1.78 -0.71 -18.41
C ASN A 77 0.39 -1.07 -17.87
N TYR A 78 0.33 -1.42 -16.59
CA TYR A 78 -0.90 -1.84 -15.95
C TYR A 78 -1.85 -0.66 -15.73
N VAL A 79 -3.03 -0.72 -16.35
CA VAL A 79 -4.16 0.17 -16.06
C VAL A 79 -5.43 -0.69 -16.04
N ALA A 80 -6.11 -0.77 -14.90
CA ALA A 80 -7.30 -1.61 -14.75
C ALA A 80 -8.42 -0.92 -13.96
N GLY A 81 -9.65 -1.30 -14.27
CA GLY A 81 -10.87 -0.86 -13.58
C GLY A 81 -11.65 -2.03 -13.01
N ALA A 82 -12.34 -1.79 -11.89
CA ALA A 82 -13.28 -2.70 -11.26
C ALA A 82 -14.71 -2.20 -11.43
N PHE A 83 -15.55 -2.99 -12.10
CA PHE A 83 -16.90 -2.62 -12.48
C PHE A 83 -17.96 -3.49 -11.79
N ALA A 84 -19.06 -2.88 -11.35
CA ALA A 84 -20.27 -3.60 -10.99
C ALA A 84 -21.45 -3.04 -11.79
N ASN A 85 -22.17 -3.89 -12.53
CA ASN A 85 -23.31 -3.47 -13.36
C ASN A 85 -22.98 -2.30 -14.33
N GLY A 86 -21.75 -2.28 -14.87
CA GLY A 86 -21.27 -1.21 -15.75
C GLY A 86 -20.77 0.05 -15.03
N GLU A 87 -20.92 0.16 -13.72
CA GLU A 87 -20.40 1.28 -12.93
C GLU A 87 -18.95 1.02 -12.49
N LEU A 88 -18.06 2.00 -12.75
CA LEU A 88 -16.67 1.94 -12.30
C LEU A 88 -16.57 2.26 -10.80
N LEU A 89 -16.24 1.25 -9.99
CA LEU A 89 -16.17 1.36 -8.53
C LEU A 89 -14.74 1.39 -7.98
N GLY A 90 -13.75 1.08 -8.80
CA GLY A 90 -12.35 1.13 -8.39
C GLY A 90 -11.43 1.12 -9.59
N ALA A 91 -10.22 1.63 -9.42
CA ALA A 91 -9.20 1.59 -10.47
C ALA A 91 -7.81 1.46 -9.85
N CYS A 92 -6.90 0.85 -10.60
CA CYS A 92 -5.51 0.74 -10.22
C CYS A 92 -4.62 0.86 -11.45
N PHE A 93 -3.53 1.62 -11.33
CA PHE A 93 -2.52 1.67 -12.37
C PHE A 93 -1.10 1.69 -11.79
N GLY A 94 -0.16 1.24 -12.61
CA GLY A 94 1.25 1.19 -12.29
C GLY A 94 2.09 1.05 -13.55
N PHE A 95 3.37 1.36 -13.44
CA PHE A 95 4.31 1.38 -14.56
C PHE A 95 5.55 0.55 -14.27
N PHE A 96 6.17 0.00 -15.31
CA PHE A 96 7.39 -0.77 -15.16
C PHE A 96 8.51 0.08 -14.57
N GLY A 97 9.26 -0.51 -13.65
CA GLY A 97 10.45 0.09 -13.07
C GLY A 97 11.64 0.01 -14.01
N ASN A 98 12.85 0.22 -13.45
CA ASN A 98 14.09 0.06 -14.19
C ASN A 98 14.12 -1.31 -14.90
N PRO A 99 14.35 -1.35 -16.23
CA PRO A 99 14.31 -2.58 -16.99
C PRO A 99 15.13 -3.71 -16.38
N GLY A 100 16.31 -3.45 -15.79
CA GLY A 100 17.17 -4.49 -15.21
C GLY A 100 16.69 -5.09 -13.89
N LYS A 101 15.59 -4.58 -13.32
CA LYS A 101 15.07 -4.95 -11.99
C LYS A 101 13.77 -5.77 -12.02
N ALA A 102 13.26 -6.15 -13.19
CA ALA A 102 12.03 -6.95 -13.35
C ALA A 102 10.89 -6.56 -12.38
N SER A 103 10.59 -5.26 -12.28
CA SER A 103 9.69 -4.71 -11.25
C SER A 103 8.60 -3.81 -11.83
N LEU A 104 7.49 -3.70 -11.12
CA LEU A 104 6.41 -2.75 -11.37
C LEU A 104 6.31 -1.76 -10.20
N HIS A 105 6.09 -0.48 -10.47
CA HIS A 105 5.65 0.48 -9.47
C HIS A 105 4.13 0.64 -9.55
N SER A 106 3.41 0.28 -8.49
CA SER A 106 1.96 0.48 -8.38
C SER A 106 1.69 1.91 -7.90
N HIS A 107 1.30 2.81 -8.80
CA HIS A 107 1.25 4.24 -8.49
C HIS A 107 -0.01 4.63 -7.72
N ILE A 108 -1.20 4.30 -8.24
CA ILE A 108 -2.49 4.65 -7.60
C ILE A 108 -3.40 3.42 -7.60
N ALA A 109 -4.07 3.19 -6.47
CA ALA A 109 -5.18 2.27 -6.34
C ALA A 109 -6.27 2.95 -5.50
N GLY A 110 -7.46 3.10 -6.07
CA GLY A 110 -8.57 3.82 -5.45
C GLY A 110 -9.88 3.05 -5.60
N VAL A 111 -10.74 3.16 -4.59
CA VAL A 111 -12.08 2.56 -4.58
C VAL A 111 -13.07 3.66 -4.22
N ALA A 112 -14.14 3.77 -4.98
CA ALA A 112 -15.24 4.69 -4.73
C ALA A 112 -15.87 4.42 -3.35
N LYS A 113 -16.47 5.44 -2.74
CA LYS A 113 -17.19 5.28 -1.47
C LYS A 113 -18.31 4.23 -1.57
N ALA A 114 -19.00 4.14 -2.71
CA ALA A 114 -20.03 3.12 -2.97
C ALA A 114 -19.46 1.67 -3.02
N GLY A 115 -18.15 1.54 -3.24
CA GLY A 115 -17.42 0.28 -3.24
C GLY A 115 -16.75 -0.05 -1.89
N ALA A 116 -16.80 0.84 -0.90
CA ALA A 116 -16.08 0.69 0.35
C ALA A 116 -16.55 -0.53 1.15
N GLY A 117 -15.61 -1.23 1.79
CA GLY A 117 -15.91 -2.43 2.59
C GLY A 117 -16.22 -3.71 1.78
N ARG A 118 -16.35 -3.64 0.45
CA ARG A 118 -16.66 -4.78 -0.41
C ARG A 118 -15.44 -5.63 -0.82
N GLY A 119 -14.24 -5.27 -0.40
CA GLY A 119 -13.01 -5.98 -0.79
C GLY A 119 -12.45 -5.61 -2.19
N ILE A 120 -13.03 -4.63 -2.88
CA ILE A 120 -12.63 -4.23 -4.25
C ILE A 120 -11.13 -3.87 -4.35
N GLY A 121 -10.59 -3.15 -3.36
CA GLY A 121 -9.16 -2.80 -3.36
C GLY A 121 -8.24 -4.03 -3.26
N HIS A 122 -8.66 -5.04 -2.50
CA HIS A 122 -7.95 -6.32 -2.44
C HIS A 122 -8.02 -7.06 -3.77
N ALA A 123 -9.21 -7.13 -4.38
CA ALA A 123 -9.41 -7.76 -5.68
C ALA A 123 -8.58 -7.08 -6.79
N LEU A 124 -8.51 -5.74 -6.82
CA LEU A 124 -7.65 -4.98 -7.73
C LEU A 124 -6.17 -5.34 -7.56
N LYS A 125 -5.68 -5.43 -6.32
CA LYS A 125 -4.28 -5.79 -6.07
C LYS A 125 -3.98 -7.24 -6.46
N LEU A 126 -4.89 -8.18 -6.21
CA LEU A 126 -4.72 -9.57 -6.66
C LEU A 126 -4.75 -9.69 -8.19
N HIS A 127 -5.62 -8.93 -8.87
CA HIS A 127 -5.57 -8.81 -10.32
C HIS A 127 -4.23 -8.26 -10.79
N GLN A 128 -3.71 -7.20 -10.16
CA GLN A 128 -2.40 -6.64 -10.49
C GLN A 128 -1.26 -7.67 -10.30
N ARG A 129 -1.33 -8.50 -9.25
CA ARG A 129 -0.39 -9.60 -9.04
C ARG A 129 -0.45 -10.64 -10.16
N GLY A 130 -1.65 -11.10 -10.52
CA GLY A 130 -1.85 -12.07 -11.60
C GLY A 130 -1.34 -11.53 -12.93
N TRP A 131 -1.68 -10.29 -13.26
CA TRP A 131 -1.20 -9.60 -14.46
C TRP A 131 0.33 -9.48 -14.47
N ALA A 132 0.94 -9.02 -13.38
CA ALA A 132 2.39 -8.81 -13.30
C ALA A 132 3.17 -10.12 -13.49
N LEU A 133 2.72 -11.22 -12.89
CA LEU A 133 3.36 -12.53 -13.04
C LEU A 133 3.28 -13.11 -14.47
N LEU A 134 2.26 -12.72 -15.24
CA LEU A 134 2.14 -13.05 -16.67
C LEU A 134 3.09 -12.22 -17.54
N GLN A 135 3.55 -11.06 -17.04
CA GLN A 135 4.51 -10.16 -17.69
C GLN A 135 5.94 -10.34 -17.15
N ASP A 136 6.24 -11.47 -16.51
CA ASP A 136 7.55 -11.79 -15.92
C ASP A 136 8.05 -10.79 -14.86
N VAL A 137 7.12 -10.07 -14.21
CA VAL A 137 7.41 -9.25 -13.05
C VAL A 137 7.24 -10.07 -11.77
N SER A 138 8.30 -10.16 -10.97
CA SER A 138 8.29 -10.87 -9.68
C SER A 138 8.03 -9.95 -8.49
N VAL A 139 8.23 -8.64 -8.63
CA VAL A 139 8.10 -7.67 -7.53
C VAL A 139 7.31 -6.44 -7.94
N ILE A 140 6.36 -6.04 -7.08
CA ILE A 140 5.67 -4.76 -7.19
C ILE A 140 6.08 -3.86 -6.01
N THR A 141 6.36 -2.58 -6.27
CA THR A 141 6.68 -1.59 -5.22
C THR A 141 5.66 -0.46 -5.22
N TRP A 142 5.39 0.10 -4.04
CA TRP A 142 4.62 1.34 -3.88
C TRP A 142 4.88 1.95 -2.51
N THR A 143 4.40 3.17 -2.31
CA THR A 143 4.44 3.86 -1.03
C THR A 143 3.05 3.96 -0.42
N PHE A 144 2.97 4.09 0.91
CA PHE A 144 1.75 4.50 1.60
C PHE A 144 2.09 5.38 2.82
N ASP A 145 1.12 6.12 3.33
CA ASP A 145 1.29 6.87 4.58
C ASP A 145 1.34 5.92 5.80
N PRO A 146 2.46 5.85 6.53
CA PRO A 146 2.59 4.93 7.64
C PRO A 146 1.67 5.27 8.83
N LEU A 147 1.14 6.49 8.93
CA LEU A 147 0.17 6.83 9.99
C LEU A 147 -1.24 6.29 9.70
N VAL A 148 -1.55 5.94 8.45
CA VAL A 148 -2.88 5.44 8.08
C VAL A 148 -2.98 3.96 8.44
N ARG A 149 -3.47 3.68 9.65
CA ARG A 149 -3.63 2.35 10.24
C ARG A 149 -4.25 1.31 9.29
N ARG A 150 -5.33 1.68 8.59
CA ARG A 150 -6.00 0.76 7.64
C ARG A 150 -5.09 0.38 6.46
N ASN A 151 -4.26 1.31 6.00
CA ASN A 151 -3.30 1.07 4.92
C ASN A 151 -2.14 0.19 5.42
N ALA A 152 -1.66 0.42 6.64
CA ALA A 152 -0.63 -0.42 7.24
C ALA A 152 -1.11 -1.89 7.34
N TYR A 153 -2.29 -2.12 7.90
CA TYR A 153 -2.85 -3.47 7.98
C TYR A 153 -3.17 -4.07 6.60
N PHE A 154 -3.70 -3.29 5.67
CA PHE A 154 -3.96 -3.76 4.31
C PHE A 154 -2.67 -4.20 3.59
N ASN A 155 -1.63 -3.37 3.62
CA ASN A 155 -0.39 -3.66 2.90
C ASN A 155 0.40 -4.80 3.54
N LEU A 156 0.56 -4.82 4.87
CA LEU A 156 1.43 -5.78 5.55
C LEU A 156 0.69 -7.06 5.92
N GLY A 157 -0.56 -6.95 6.40
CA GLY A 157 -1.37 -8.09 6.83
C GLY A 157 -2.13 -8.75 5.68
N LYS A 158 -2.90 -7.97 4.91
CA LYS A 158 -3.78 -8.52 3.86
C LYS A 158 -3.06 -8.87 2.56
N LEU A 159 -2.03 -8.10 2.18
CA LEU A 159 -1.26 -8.39 0.97
C LEU A 159 0.03 -9.15 1.25
N GLY A 160 0.59 -9.06 2.47
CA GLY A 160 1.90 -9.63 2.79
C GLY A 160 3.08 -8.83 2.21
N ALA A 161 2.87 -7.56 1.85
CA ALA A 161 3.95 -6.70 1.39
C ALA A 161 4.87 -6.30 2.55
N ARG A 162 6.17 -6.15 2.28
CA ARG A 162 7.17 -5.84 3.30
C ARG A 162 7.71 -4.43 3.15
N PRO A 163 7.81 -3.64 4.24
CA PRO A 163 8.50 -2.35 4.21
C PRO A 163 9.98 -2.51 3.86
N ILE A 164 10.46 -1.65 2.96
CA ILE A 164 11.83 -1.67 2.43
C ILE A 164 12.51 -0.30 2.50
N GLY A 165 11.81 0.72 3.00
CA GLY A 165 12.37 2.04 3.28
C GLY A 165 11.33 3.00 3.87
N TYR A 166 11.80 3.86 4.76
CA TYR A 166 11.05 5.04 5.22
C TYR A 166 11.55 6.26 4.44
N LEU A 167 10.63 7.04 3.88
CA LEU A 167 10.92 8.16 2.98
C LEU A 167 10.31 9.43 3.57
N PRO A 168 11.11 10.29 4.23
CA PRO A 168 10.64 11.55 4.77
C PRO A 168 10.18 12.51 3.66
N ASP A 169 9.04 13.16 3.86
CA ASP A 169 8.43 14.16 2.98
C ASP A 169 8.54 13.86 1.48
N PHE A 170 8.18 12.64 1.10
CA PHE A 170 8.57 12.06 -0.19
C PHE A 170 7.97 12.77 -1.40
N TYR A 171 6.75 13.29 -1.27
CA TYR A 171 6.05 14.00 -2.34
C TYR A 171 6.04 15.53 -2.14
N GLY A 172 6.59 16.04 -1.04
CA GLY A 172 6.39 17.43 -0.63
C GLY A 172 4.91 17.74 -0.34
N PRO A 173 4.49 19.02 -0.44
CA PRO A 173 3.11 19.43 -0.21
C PRO A 173 2.11 18.77 -1.18
N MET A 174 1.07 18.13 -0.63
CA MET A 174 -0.04 17.55 -1.39
C MET A 174 -1.37 18.17 -0.92
N GLU A 175 -1.93 19.09 -1.70
CA GLU A 175 -3.20 19.76 -1.36
C GLU A 175 -4.42 18.86 -1.71
N ASP A 176 -4.60 17.79 -0.93
CA ASP A 176 -5.75 16.88 -1.04
C ASP A 176 -6.35 16.50 0.33
N ASP A 177 -7.61 16.05 0.31
CA ASP A 177 -8.41 15.78 1.52
C ASP A 177 -7.84 14.63 2.38
N ILE A 178 -6.98 13.77 1.82
CA ILE A 178 -6.48 12.55 2.47
C ILE A 178 -5.14 12.81 3.14
N ASN A 179 -4.22 13.49 2.44
CA ASN A 179 -2.88 13.75 2.90
C ASN A 179 -2.82 14.98 3.82
N GLY A 180 -3.72 15.95 3.65
CA GLY A 180 -3.69 17.21 4.37
C GLY A 180 -2.46 18.05 4.01
N SER A 181 -2.19 19.12 4.75
CA SER A 181 -1.12 20.08 4.44
C SER A 181 0.25 19.76 5.02
N GLY A 182 0.39 18.66 5.75
CA GLY A 182 1.64 18.28 6.43
C GLY A 182 2.58 17.44 5.56
N ASP A 183 3.79 17.19 6.07
CA ASP A 183 4.81 16.41 5.39
C ASP A 183 4.28 15.05 4.91
N THR A 184 4.76 14.61 3.74
CA THR A 184 4.28 13.39 3.07
C THR A 184 5.20 12.20 3.29
N ASP A 185 5.46 11.86 4.56
CA ASP A 185 6.25 10.66 4.84
C ASP A 185 5.58 9.41 4.27
N ARG A 186 6.41 8.57 3.65
CA ARG A 186 5.99 7.36 3.00
C ARG A 186 6.78 6.16 3.48
N LEU A 187 6.07 5.06 3.74
CA LEU A 187 6.68 3.76 3.86
C LEU A 187 6.67 3.10 2.48
N MET A 188 7.85 2.93 1.89
CA MET A 188 8.03 2.15 0.67
C MET A 188 7.92 0.67 1.01
N VAL A 189 7.10 -0.06 0.27
CA VAL A 189 6.95 -1.51 0.37
C VAL A 189 7.37 -2.21 -0.91
N GLY A 190 7.91 -3.41 -0.75
CA GLY A 190 8.10 -4.39 -1.80
C GLY A 190 7.13 -5.56 -1.61
N TRP A 191 6.52 -5.99 -2.71
CA TRP A 191 5.59 -7.11 -2.74
C TRP A 191 6.16 -8.19 -3.65
N ASP A 192 6.85 -9.16 -3.04
CA ASP A 192 7.35 -10.34 -3.73
C ASP A 192 6.18 -11.27 -4.05
N LEU A 193 5.80 -11.28 -5.32
CA LEU A 193 4.61 -11.94 -5.82
C LEU A 193 4.69 -13.47 -5.75
N ARG A 194 5.89 -14.03 -5.56
CA ARG A 194 6.14 -15.49 -5.50
C ARG A 194 6.29 -16.00 -4.08
N SER A 195 6.54 -15.10 -3.11
CA SER A 195 6.78 -15.48 -1.72
C SER A 195 5.62 -16.33 -1.15
N PRO A 196 5.92 -17.35 -0.31
CA PRO A 196 4.90 -18.18 0.32
C PRO A 196 3.84 -17.36 1.08
N GLU A 197 4.26 -16.30 1.77
CA GLU A 197 3.39 -15.44 2.57
C GLU A 197 2.39 -14.67 1.70
N VAL A 198 2.83 -14.14 0.56
CA VAL A 198 1.95 -13.45 -0.39
C VAL A 198 0.98 -14.44 -1.05
N ARG A 199 1.42 -15.67 -1.33
CA ARG A 199 0.54 -16.71 -1.87
C ARG A 199 -0.54 -17.09 -0.86
N ALA A 200 -0.17 -17.36 0.40
CA ALA A 200 -1.12 -17.65 1.47
C ALA A 200 -2.14 -16.50 1.67
N ALA A 201 -1.64 -15.25 1.71
CA ALA A 201 -2.48 -14.06 1.82
C ALA A 201 -3.47 -13.93 0.66
N ALA A 202 -3.04 -14.20 -0.58
CA ALA A 202 -3.90 -14.19 -1.76
C ALA A 202 -5.05 -15.23 -1.70
N PHE A 203 -4.85 -16.33 -0.97
CA PHE A 203 -5.86 -17.36 -0.71
C PHE A 203 -6.64 -17.17 0.60
N GLY A 204 -6.53 -16.00 1.23
CA GLY A 204 -7.34 -15.63 2.38
C GLY A 204 -6.71 -15.91 3.74
N GLU A 205 -5.42 -16.26 3.78
CA GLU A 205 -4.64 -16.44 5.00
C GLU A 205 -3.74 -15.22 5.25
N PRO A 206 -4.25 -14.15 5.91
CA PRO A 206 -3.47 -12.94 6.12
C PRO A 206 -2.28 -13.19 7.04
N VAL A 207 -1.26 -12.36 6.92
CA VAL A 207 -0.19 -12.29 7.92
C VAL A 207 -0.78 -11.70 9.20
N LEU A 208 -0.82 -12.51 10.26
CA LEU A 208 -1.32 -12.12 11.57
C LEU A 208 -0.15 -11.96 12.53
N ILE A 209 -0.13 -10.83 13.24
CA ILE A 209 0.80 -10.58 14.34
C ILE A 209 -0.03 -10.08 15.50
N ASP A 210 0.21 -10.68 16.67
CA ASP A 210 -0.35 -10.26 17.94
C ASP A 210 0.72 -9.47 18.69
N ALA A 211 0.61 -8.14 18.68
CA ALA A 211 1.58 -7.27 19.33
C ALA A 211 1.55 -7.39 20.86
N GLU A 212 0.40 -7.72 21.45
CA GLU A 212 0.25 -7.87 22.90
C GLU A 212 0.95 -9.14 23.39
N ALA A 213 0.74 -10.25 22.68
CA ALA A 213 1.37 -11.53 23.01
C ALA A 213 2.91 -11.50 22.96
N LEU A 214 3.50 -10.56 22.22
CA LEU A 214 4.96 -10.40 22.15
C LEU A 214 5.57 -9.82 23.43
N GLY A 215 4.80 -9.10 24.26
CA GLY A 215 5.32 -8.46 25.48
C GLY A 215 6.48 -7.48 25.22
N ALA A 216 6.61 -6.96 24.00
CA ALA A 216 7.74 -6.16 23.54
C ALA A 216 7.70 -4.71 24.07
N ALA A 217 8.87 -4.08 24.14
CA ALA A 217 8.97 -2.68 24.56
C ALA A 217 8.24 -1.74 23.58
N LYS A 218 7.58 -0.71 24.12
CA LYS A 218 6.79 0.24 23.32
C LYS A 218 7.65 1.48 23.05
N ALA A 219 8.30 1.50 21.89
CA ALA A 219 9.15 2.61 21.46
C ALA A 219 8.34 3.87 21.11
N LEU A 220 7.10 3.69 20.65
CA LEU A 220 6.12 4.77 20.46
C LEU A 220 4.75 4.26 20.86
N SER A 221 4.01 5.03 21.64
CA SER A 221 2.69 4.67 22.15
C SER A 221 1.70 5.83 22.05
N VAL A 222 0.41 5.53 22.27
CA VAL A 222 -0.65 6.55 22.38
C VAL A 222 -0.79 6.90 23.87
N ASP A 223 -0.67 8.17 24.21
CA ASP A 223 -0.88 8.67 25.58
C ASP A 223 -2.38 8.76 25.95
N SER A 224 -2.67 9.20 27.18
CA SER A 224 -4.05 9.36 27.68
C SER A 224 -4.87 10.40 26.92
N ASP A 225 -4.21 11.39 26.33
CA ASP A 225 -4.86 12.47 25.58
C ASP A 225 -4.98 12.13 24.09
N GLY A 226 -4.39 11.03 23.62
CA GLY A 226 -4.37 10.59 22.22
C GLY A 226 -3.18 11.13 21.40
N GLY A 227 -2.20 11.73 22.06
CA GLY A 227 -0.93 12.15 21.49
C GLY A 227 0.11 11.03 21.40
N PRO A 228 1.22 11.25 20.66
CA PRO A 228 2.34 10.32 20.64
C PRO A 228 3.18 10.44 21.92
N SER A 229 3.49 9.30 22.54
CA SER A 229 4.45 9.20 23.64
C SER A 229 5.60 8.28 23.26
N ILE A 230 6.80 8.84 23.12
CA ILE A 230 8.04 8.09 22.86
C ILE A 230 8.45 7.36 24.14
N GLY A 231 8.74 6.07 24.00
CA GLY A 231 9.16 5.19 25.07
C GLY A 231 10.53 4.57 24.81
N SER A 232 10.84 3.50 25.55
CA SER A 232 12.09 2.76 25.35
C SER A 232 12.01 1.86 24.11
N ALA A 233 13.10 1.84 23.33
CA ALA A 233 13.32 0.91 22.24
C ALA A 233 14.31 -0.21 22.64
N ASP A 234 14.36 -0.54 23.94
CA ASP A 234 15.24 -1.59 24.47
C ASP A 234 14.67 -2.98 24.20
N GLY A 235 15.52 -3.85 23.68
CA GLY A 235 15.17 -5.22 23.33
C GLY A 235 15.30 -5.53 21.83
N PRO A 236 15.18 -6.83 21.48
CA PRO A 236 15.32 -7.31 20.11
C PRO A 236 14.07 -7.05 19.26
N THR A 237 12.90 -6.91 19.90
CA THR A 237 11.64 -6.56 19.25
C THR A 237 11.01 -5.38 19.98
N VAL A 238 10.50 -4.40 19.23
CA VAL A 238 9.83 -3.21 19.77
C VAL A 238 8.54 -2.92 19.01
N LEU A 239 7.61 -2.25 19.68
CA LEU A 239 6.30 -1.86 19.15
C LEU A 239 6.27 -0.35 18.90
N VAL A 240 5.74 0.03 17.74
CA VAL A 240 5.59 1.44 17.33
C VAL A 240 4.12 1.69 16.98
N ALA A 241 3.43 2.45 17.80
CA ALA A 241 2.01 2.77 17.61
C ALA A 241 1.78 3.78 16.48
N VAL A 242 0.58 3.73 15.92
CA VAL A 242 -0.02 4.80 15.10
C VAL A 242 -1.37 5.23 15.70
N PRO A 243 -1.82 6.48 15.47
CA PRO A 243 -3.09 6.93 16.01
C PRO A 243 -4.26 6.08 15.46
N PRO A 244 -5.41 6.05 16.17
CA PRO A 244 -6.60 5.35 15.69
C PRO A 244 -7.09 5.84 14.33
N ASP A 245 -7.04 7.16 14.11
CA ASP A 245 -7.54 7.81 12.90
C ASP A 245 -6.77 9.12 12.63
N ILE A 246 -5.66 9.02 11.88
CA ILE A 246 -4.86 10.20 11.50
C ILE A 246 -5.64 11.16 10.60
N GLU A 247 -6.54 10.65 9.75
CA GLU A 247 -7.29 11.48 8.80
C GLU A 247 -8.30 12.36 9.52
N ARG A 248 -8.93 11.85 10.59
CA ARG A 248 -9.74 12.67 11.49
C ARG A 248 -8.87 13.67 12.25
N LEU A 249 -7.73 13.24 12.82
CA LEU A 249 -6.83 14.13 13.57
C LEU A 249 -6.38 15.32 12.73
N ARG A 250 -5.95 15.10 11.48
CA ARG A 250 -5.57 16.20 10.55
C ARG A 250 -6.64 17.27 10.38
N ARG A 251 -7.92 16.93 10.54
CA ARG A 251 -9.04 17.87 10.42
C ARG A 251 -9.44 18.49 11.76
N THR A 252 -9.39 17.73 12.85
CA THR A 252 -9.91 18.17 14.15
C THR A 252 -8.86 18.75 15.09
N ASP A 253 -7.61 18.32 14.95
CA ASP A 253 -6.45 18.76 15.73
C ASP A 253 -5.17 18.63 14.88
N PRO A 254 -4.94 19.57 13.93
CA PRO A 254 -3.79 19.51 13.02
C PRO A 254 -2.45 19.45 13.76
N GLY A 255 -2.30 20.22 14.85
CA GLY A 255 -1.07 20.23 15.64
C GLY A 255 -0.74 18.86 16.23
N ARG A 256 -1.75 18.10 16.65
CA ARG A 256 -1.57 16.70 17.06
C ARG A 256 -1.26 15.77 15.89
N GLY A 257 -1.85 16.00 14.73
CA GLY A 257 -1.49 15.30 13.49
C GLY A 257 0.00 15.46 13.15
N ASP A 258 0.52 16.68 13.27
CA ASP A 258 1.93 17.01 13.03
C ASP A 258 2.85 16.39 14.08
N ALA A 259 2.46 16.44 15.37
CA ALA A 259 3.20 15.77 16.43
C ALA A 259 3.34 14.26 16.18
N TRP A 260 2.28 13.60 15.72
CA TRP A 260 2.31 12.18 15.33
C TRP A 260 3.25 11.92 14.15
N ARG A 261 3.27 12.81 13.14
CA ARG A 261 4.19 12.70 12.00
C ARG A 261 5.65 12.78 12.45
N VAL A 262 5.98 13.77 13.28
CA VAL A 262 7.34 13.96 13.80
C VAL A 262 7.77 12.75 14.64
N ALA A 263 6.95 12.33 15.60
CA ALA A 263 7.27 11.21 16.48
C ALA A 263 7.42 9.89 15.72
N LEU A 264 6.56 9.61 14.73
CA LEU A 264 6.68 8.41 13.91
C LEU A 264 7.95 8.44 13.04
N ARG A 265 8.29 9.59 12.45
CA ARG A 265 9.52 9.77 11.67
C ARG A 265 10.76 9.50 12.52
N GLU A 266 10.80 10.07 13.72
CA GLU A 266 11.90 9.87 14.67
C GLU A 266 12.04 8.39 15.04
N VAL A 267 10.95 7.75 15.48
CA VAL A 267 11.01 6.39 16.00
C VAL A 267 11.07 5.33 14.89
N LEU A 268 10.05 5.26 14.01
CA LEU A 268 10.02 4.25 12.96
C LEU A 268 11.11 4.48 11.91
N GLY A 269 11.26 5.73 11.47
CA GLY A 269 12.29 6.11 10.50
C GLY A 269 13.70 5.89 11.05
N GLY A 270 13.96 6.28 12.30
CA GLY A 270 15.24 6.03 12.97
C GLY A 270 15.56 4.54 13.10
N LEU A 271 14.61 3.73 13.60
CA LEU A 271 14.80 2.27 13.71
C LEU A 271 15.11 1.63 12.36
N MET A 272 14.42 2.02 11.28
CA MET A 272 14.68 1.49 9.94
C MET A 272 16.02 1.97 9.36
N ALA A 273 16.44 3.20 9.68
CA ALA A 273 17.77 3.69 9.30
C ALA A 273 18.90 2.90 9.98
N ASP A 274 18.64 2.42 11.21
CA ASP A 274 19.53 1.53 11.96
C ASP A 274 19.41 0.05 11.55
N ASN A 275 18.83 -0.22 10.37
CA ASN A 275 18.62 -1.55 9.79
C ASN A 275 17.63 -2.46 10.52
N ALA A 276 16.81 -1.93 11.43
CA ALA A 276 15.69 -2.68 11.98
C ALA A 276 14.64 -2.96 10.90
N LYS A 277 13.99 -4.13 10.97
CA LYS A 277 13.02 -4.62 9.98
C LYS A 277 11.61 -4.52 10.55
N VAL A 278 10.68 -4.01 9.76
CA VAL A 278 9.25 -4.11 10.08
C VAL A 278 8.79 -5.55 9.83
N ALA A 279 8.53 -6.30 10.88
CA ALA A 279 8.09 -7.70 10.81
C ALA A 279 6.61 -7.82 10.40
N GLY A 280 5.80 -6.80 10.74
CA GLY A 280 4.44 -6.67 10.25
C GLY A 280 3.65 -5.62 11.04
N PHE A 281 2.32 -5.73 10.99
CA PHE A 281 1.42 -4.77 11.60
C PHE A 281 0.23 -5.45 12.28
N ASP A 282 0.08 -5.19 13.57
CA ASP A 282 -1.06 -5.64 14.36
C ASP A 282 -2.28 -4.72 14.15
N ARG A 283 -3.48 -5.31 14.16
CA ARG A 283 -4.75 -4.60 13.91
C ARG A 283 -5.06 -3.53 14.96
N ALA A 284 -4.54 -3.64 16.19
CA ALA A 284 -4.75 -2.63 17.22
C ALA A 284 -3.92 -1.35 16.97
N GLY A 285 -3.06 -1.33 15.95
CA GLY A 285 -2.36 -0.14 15.48
C GLY A 285 -0.88 -0.13 15.83
N TRP A 286 -0.22 -1.28 15.79
CA TRP A 286 1.20 -1.41 16.12
C TRP A 286 1.98 -1.94 14.94
N TYR A 287 3.01 -1.21 14.53
CA TYR A 287 4.11 -1.82 13.81
C TYR A 287 4.95 -2.64 14.77
N VAL A 288 5.31 -3.86 14.36
CA VAL A 288 6.25 -4.72 15.08
C VAL A 288 7.60 -4.64 14.38
N ILE A 289 8.61 -4.21 15.12
CA ILE A 289 9.95 -3.97 14.60
C ILE A 289 10.91 -4.97 15.21
N SER A 290 11.59 -5.74 14.37
CA SER A 290 12.71 -6.61 14.78
C SER A 290 14.03 -5.88 14.54
N LYS A 291 14.87 -5.82 15.56
CA LYS A 291 16.22 -5.25 15.53
C LYS A 291 17.30 -6.32 15.33
N GLU A 292 16.91 -7.60 15.26
CA GLU A 292 17.85 -8.68 14.99
C GLU A 292 18.32 -8.63 13.54
N GLN A 293 19.63 -8.56 13.36
CA GLN A 293 20.24 -8.63 12.03
C GLN A 293 20.17 -10.08 11.56
N SER A 294 19.32 -10.35 10.56
CA SER A 294 19.33 -11.60 9.79
C SER A 294 20.41 -11.57 8.72
#